data_AF-A0A0G2ZAJ2-F1
#
_entry.id   AF-A0A0G2ZAJ2-F1
#
_cell.length_a   1.000
_cell.length_b   1.000
_cell.length_c   1.000
_cell.angle_alpha   90.00
_cell.angle_beta   90.00
_cell.angle_gamma   90.00
#
_symmetry.space_group_name_H-M   'P 1'
#
loop_
_entity.id
_entity.type
_entity.pdbx_description
1 polymer ?
#
loop_
_entity_poly.entity_id
_entity_poly.type
_entity_poly.pdbx_seq_one_letter_code
_entity_poly.pdbx_strand_id
1 'polypeptide(L)'
;MEWSEYEIGKAIQLRQKGLTYLQISNEFMKDSKCQNRTREAIRMFFRVKYPKMIKGNITQPAAPKSSRILEFLKRYKSISLFELADLVDMSPKRTRAEVEKLIEEGKKIKLLEDGRIEFMPPESGTLLKLEPEEQERIKFAFIADTHIGSKYQQISALRDFYEQCARRGVRKVFHGGDWTAGKGIYRGQEYDLFLHSLKEQREYLIENYPQVDEIETIGIRGNHDEAWTVLVGDSIMDLVAAKRPDIRVIGEYQAFVDWAGFRFSLHHPDGGQAYAISYKLQKLVESFTAENLPDFVSMGHFHQKEYVTIRNVECFQPGCFEAQTPYEIRKNLHPVIGGWVVEAVRMKKGIRIIAEFIKYTPKEKDW
;
A
#
# COMPACT_ATOMS: atom_id res chain seq x y z
N MET A 1 -35.18 11.97 -34.87
CA MET A 1 -36.23 12.79 -34.22
C MET A 1 -35.65 13.56 -33.05
N GLU A 2 -35.62 14.88 -33.18
CA GLU A 2 -35.17 15.78 -32.12
C GLU A 2 -36.18 15.80 -30.96
N TRP A 3 -35.71 16.16 -29.77
CA TRP A 3 -36.54 16.26 -28.56
C TRP A 3 -36.93 17.73 -28.39
N SER A 4 -38.21 18.01 -28.24
CA SER A 4 -38.69 19.37 -27.91
C SER A 4 -38.37 19.73 -26.46
N GLU A 5 -38.31 21.03 -26.15
CA GLU A 5 -38.11 21.53 -24.78
C GLU A 5 -39.19 21.02 -23.82
N TYR A 6 -40.44 20.94 -24.29
CA TYR A 6 -41.56 20.38 -23.53
C TYR A 6 -41.35 18.91 -23.19
N GLU A 7 -40.95 18.08 -24.16
CA GLU A 7 -40.64 16.66 -23.92
C GLU A 7 -39.47 16.50 -22.94
N ILE A 8 -38.44 17.33 -23.05
CA ILE A 8 -37.27 17.31 -22.14
C ILE A 8 -37.72 17.62 -20.71
N GLY A 9 -38.44 18.72 -20.50
CA GLY A 9 -38.92 19.12 -19.18
C GLY A 9 -39.84 18.07 -18.55
N LYS A 10 -40.77 17.52 -19.35
CA LYS A 10 -41.69 16.48 -18.90
C LYS A 10 -40.97 15.18 -18.53
N ALA A 11 -40.01 14.71 -19.35
CA ALA A 11 -39.24 13.50 -19.05
C ALA A 11 -38.49 13.63 -17.72
N ILE A 12 -37.83 14.78 -17.49
CA ILE A 12 -37.07 15.06 -16.26
C ILE A 12 -38.02 15.08 -15.05
N GLN A 13 -39.15 15.79 -15.15
CA GLN A 13 -40.13 15.88 -14.08
C GLN A 13 -40.68 14.49 -13.70
N LEU A 14 -41.05 13.67 -14.68
CA LEU A 14 -41.56 12.31 -14.44
C LEU A 14 -40.47 11.41 -13.84
N ARG A 15 -39.21 11.58 -14.24
CA ARG A 15 -38.08 10.83 -13.67
C ARG A 15 -37.79 11.23 -12.22
N GLN A 16 -37.90 12.51 -11.87
CA GLN A 16 -37.79 13.00 -10.49
C GLN A 16 -38.92 12.50 -9.59
N LYS A 17 -40.12 12.28 -10.16
CA LYS A 17 -41.25 11.62 -9.47
C LYS A 17 -41.08 10.09 -9.32
N GLY A 18 -39.93 9.53 -9.72
CA GLY A 18 -39.59 8.12 -9.53
C GLY A 18 -40.08 7.16 -10.61
N LEU A 19 -40.67 7.65 -11.71
CA LEU A 19 -41.21 6.77 -12.75
C LEU A 19 -40.08 6.05 -13.53
N THR A 20 -40.34 4.80 -13.90
CA THR A 20 -39.48 3.98 -14.76
C THR A 20 -39.55 4.45 -16.22
N TYR A 21 -38.56 4.08 -17.05
CA TYR A 21 -38.53 4.46 -18.47
C TYR A 21 -39.74 3.97 -19.26
N LEU A 22 -40.31 2.81 -18.88
CA LEU A 22 -41.53 2.29 -19.50
C LEU A 22 -42.75 3.12 -19.11
N GLN A 23 -42.86 3.51 -17.83
CA GLN A 23 -43.95 4.39 -17.37
C GLN A 23 -43.86 5.77 -18.03
N ILE A 24 -42.66 6.34 -18.18
CA ILE A 24 -42.47 7.62 -18.89
C ILE A 24 -42.88 7.50 -20.36
N SER A 25 -42.52 6.40 -21.03
CA SER A 25 -42.95 6.12 -22.41
C SER A 25 -44.48 6.07 -22.53
N ASN A 26 -45.16 5.42 -21.58
CA ASN A 26 -46.62 5.37 -21.53
C ASN A 26 -47.26 6.75 -21.29
N GLU A 27 -46.66 7.60 -20.46
CA GLU A 27 -47.13 8.97 -20.20
C GLU A 27 -46.87 9.93 -21.37
N PHE A 28 -45.90 9.62 -22.23
CA PHE A 28 -45.69 10.34 -23.49
C PHE A 28 -46.78 10.01 -24.51
N MET A 29 -47.24 8.76 -24.57
CA MET A 29 -48.31 8.34 -25.49
C MET A 29 -49.68 8.97 -25.16
N LYS A 30 -49.88 9.41 -23.91
CA LYS A 30 -51.13 10.04 -23.46
C LYS A 30 -51.15 11.56 -23.62
N ASP A 31 -50.04 12.17 -24.02
CA ASP A 31 -49.91 13.62 -24.10
C ASP A 31 -49.75 14.05 -25.55
N SER A 32 -50.74 14.80 -26.04
CA SER A 32 -50.78 15.31 -27.42
C SER A 32 -49.63 16.25 -27.77
N LYS A 33 -48.86 16.73 -26.78
CA LYS A 33 -47.66 17.57 -26.97
C LYS A 33 -46.35 16.75 -27.00
N CYS A 34 -46.40 15.44 -26.78
CA CYS A 34 -45.25 14.55 -26.83
C CYS A 34 -45.28 13.67 -28.09
N GLN A 35 -44.11 13.36 -28.66
CA GLN A 35 -44.03 12.29 -29.65
C GLN A 35 -44.06 10.93 -28.94
N ASN A 36 -44.57 9.91 -29.62
CA ASN A 36 -44.51 8.54 -29.12
C ASN A 36 -43.05 8.07 -29.08
N ARG A 37 -42.47 7.99 -27.88
CA ARG A 37 -41.10 7.52 -27.63
C ARG A 37 -41.15 6.14 -26.99
N THR A 38 -40.41 5.19 -27.55
CA THR A 38 -40.26 3.85 -26.95
C THR A 38 -39.46 3.92 -25.63
N ARG A 39 -39.56 2.87 -24.81
CA ARG A 39 -38.75 2.71 -23.57
C ARG A 39 -37.26 2.94 -23.84
N GLU A 40 -36.73 2.37 -24.91
CA GLU A 40 -35.33 2.50 -25.34
C GLU A 40 -34.97 3.95 -25.68
N ALA A 41 -35.88 4.68 -26.33
CA ALA A 41 -35.66 6.08 -26.67
C ALA A 41 -35.60 6.98 -25.41
N ILE A 42 -36.49 6.74 -24.43
CA ILE A 42 -36.43 7.42 -23.12
C ILE A 42 -35.12 7.07 -22.39
N ARG A 43 -34.72 5.79 -22.40
CA ARG A 43 -33.45 5.34 -21.78
C ARG A 43 -32.23 5.99 -22.42
N MET A 44 -32.19 6.05 -23.76
CA MET A 44 -31.10 6.68 -24.50
C MET A 44 -31.03 8.19 -24.25
N PHE A 45 -32.19 8.84 -24.09
CA PHE A 45 -32.23 10.24 -23.69
C PHE A 45 -31.51 10.47 -22.35
N PHE A 46 -31.86 9.72 -21.29
CA PHE A 46 -31.20 9.87 -19.98
C PHE A 46 -29.73 9.42 -19.95
N ARG A 47 -29.35 8.46 -20.79
CA ARG A 47 -27.97 7.93 -20.82
C ARG A 47 -27.01 8.74 -21.69
N VAL A 48 -27.51 9.39 -22.75
CA VAL A 48 -26.66 9.99 -23.79
C VAL A 48 -26.94 11.47 -23.98
N LYS A 49 -28.20 11.89 -24.06
CA LYS A 49 -28.56 13.29 -24.33
C LYS A 49 -28.57 14.14 -23.05
N TYR A 50 -29.29 13.71 -22.03
CA TYR A 50 -29.41 14.42 -20.75
C TYR A 50 -28.05 14.74 -20.10
N PRO A 51 -27.06 13.82 -20.05
CA PRO A 51 -25.75 14.15 -19.49
C PRO A 51 -24.99 15.19 -20.32
N LYS A 52 -25.18 15.23 -21.64
CA LYS A 52 -24.58 16.26 -22.51
C LYS A 52 -25.24 17.63 -22.30
N MET A 53 -26.55 17.65 -22.09
CA MET A 53 -27.32 18.87 -21.79
C MET A 53 -26.96 19.43 -20.40
N ILE A 54 -26.73 18.55 -19.42
CA ILE A 54 -26.21 18.93 -18.11
C ILE A 54 -24.75 19.41 -18.21
N LYS A 55 -23.89 18.75 -18.98
CA LYS A 55 -22.49 19.16 -19.18
C LYS A 55 -22.33 20.53 -19.85
N GLY A 56 -23.36 21.02 -20.56
CA GLY A 56 -23.39 22.40 -21.08
C GLY A 56 -23.66 23.46 -20.01
N ASN A 57 -24.27 23.12 -18.88
CA ASN A 57 -24.68 24.06 -17.82
C ASN A 57 -24.19 23.68 -16.40
N ILE A 58 -23.33 22.68 -16.27
CA ILE A 58 -22.65 22.34 -15.03
C ILE A 58 -21.15 22.26 -15.32
N THR A 59 -20.43 23.32 -14.97
CA THR A 59 -19.03 23.18 -14.58
C THR A 59 -18.99 22.28 -13.36
N GLN A 60 -18.89 20.96 -13.57
CA GLN A 60 -18.25 20.13 -12.56
C GLN A 60 -16.85 20.73 -12.41
N PRO A 61 -16.36 21.02 -11.20
CA PRO A 61 -14.95 21.34 -11.07
C PRO A 61 -14.21 20.18 -11.71
N ALA A 62 -13.50 20.45 -12.80
CA ALA A 62 -12.58 19.49 -13.38
C ALA A 62 -11.76 18.95 -12.20
N ALA A 63 -11.60 17.63 -12.11
CA ALA A 63 -10.64 17.06 -11.19
C ALA A 63 -9.34 17.90 -11.35
N PRO A 64 -8.73 18.38 -10.24
CA PRO A 64 -7.64 19.35 -10.32
C PRO A 64 -6.64 18.87 -11.37
N LYS A 65 -6.16 19.74 -12.26
CA LYS A 65 -5.41 19.29 -13.45
C LYS A 65 -4.20 18.38 -13.10
N SER A 66 -3.65 18.50 -11.89
CA SER A 66 -2.71 17.57 -11.25
C SER A 66 -3.16 16.10 -11.18
N SER A 67 -4.44 15.83 -10.88
CA SER A 67 -5.00 14.47 -10.84
C SER A 67 -4.98 13.77 -12.20
N ARG A 68 -5.13 14.52 -13.30
CA ARG A 68 -5.03 13.99 -14.67
C ARG A 68 -3.58 13.71 -15.08
N ILE A 69 -2.62 14.49 -14.58
CA ILE A 69 -1.19 14.22 -14.78
C ILE A 69 -0.81 12.85 -14.22
N LEU A 70 -1.21 12.57 -12.97
CA LEU A 70 -0.95 11.26 -12.34
C LEU A 70 -1.65 10.10 -13.07
N GLU A 71 -2.87 10.31 -13.58
CA GLU A 71 -3.59 9.30 -14.37
C GLU A 71 -2.83 8.91 -15.64
N PHE A 72 -2.32 9.89 -16.39
CA PHE A 72 -1.55 9.62 -17.60
C PHE A 72 -0.19 9.01 -17.28
N LEU A 73 0.50 9.47 -16.23
CA LEU A 73 1.76 8.87 -15.80
C LEU A 73 1.61 7.38 -15.44
N LYS A 74 0.50 6.98 -14.82
CA LYS A 74 0.24 5.55 -14.56
C LYS A 74 0.08 4.72 -15.83
N ARG A 75 -0.55 5.31 -16.85
CA ARG A 75 -0.85 4.63 -18.11
C ARG A 75 0.40 4.47 -18.97
N TYR A 76 1.21 5.51 -19.06
CA TYR A 76 2.36 5.55 -19.98
C TYR A 76 3.69 5.19 -19.32
N LYS A 77 3.78 5.19 -17.98
CA LYS A 77 4.97 4.92 -17.14
C LYS A 77 6.13 5.93 -17.30
N SER A 78 6.42 6.32 -18.54
CA SER A 78 7.31 7.41 -18.95
C SER A 78 6.62 8.16 -20.09
N ILE A 79 6.61 9.49 -20.03
CA ILE A 79 5.98 10.34 -21.05
C ILE A 79 6.76 11.65 -21.19
N SER A 80 6.88 12.19 -22.40
CA SER A 80 7.49 13.51 -22.57
C SER A 80 6.58 14.61 -22.00
N LEU A 81 7.19 15.72 -21.53
CA LEU A 81 6.45 16.89 -21.08
C LEU A 81 5.47 17.41 -22.14
N PHE A 82 5.84 17.34 -23.42
CA PHE A 82 5.00 17.79 -24.53
C PHE A 82 3.78 16.89 -24.75
N GLU A 83 3.98 15.57 -24.83
CA GLU A 83 2.87 14.61 -24.95
C GLU A 83 1.94 14.69 -23.73
N LEU A 84 2.49 14.84 -22.53
CA LEU A 84 1.68 15.02 -21.33
C LEU A 84 0.87 16.31 -21.40
N ALA A 85 1.47 17.41 -21.83
CA ALA A 85 0.82 18.70 -21.99
C ALA A 85 -0.37 18.64 -22.97
N ASP A 86 -0.21 17.91 -24.08
CA ASP A 86 -1.27 17.65 -25.05
C ASP A 86 -2.41 16.83 -24.43
N LEU A 87 -2.08 15.79 -23.67
CA LEU A 87 -3.07 14.91 -23.02
C LEU A 87 -3.87 15.62 -21.91
N VAL A 88 -3.24 16.52 -21.15
CA VAL A 88 -3.89 17.27 -20.06
C VAL A 88 -4.49 18.61 -20.51
N ASP A 89 -4.36 18.95 -21.80
CA ASP A 89 -4.83 20.22 -22.39
C ASP A 89 -4.30 21.45 -21.62
N MET A 90 -2.97 21.53 -21.57
CA MET A 90 -2.19 22.59 -20.91
C MET A 90 -0.98 22.95 -21.76
N SER A 91 -0.45 24.17 -21.60
CA SER A 91 0.83 24.52 -22.24
C SER A 91 1.99 23.79 -21.55
N PRO A 92 3.10 23.46 -22.26
CA PRO A 92 4.25 22.78 -21.66
C PRO A 92 4.82 23.50 -20.43
N LYS A 93 4.82 24.84 -20.43
CA LYS A 93 5.24 25.65 -19.28
C LYS A 93 4.34 25.43 -18.05
N ARG A 94 3.03 25.37 -18.26
CA ARG A 94 2.06 25.17 -17.17
C ARG A 94 2.07 23.72 -16.68
N THR A 95 2.23 22.76 -17.59
CA THR A 95 2.39 21.33 -17.26
C THR A 95 3.64 21.11 -16.42
N ARG A 96 4.76 21.75 -16.78
CA ARG A 96 6.01 21.70 -16.01
C ARG A 96 5.81 22.22 -14.59
N ALA A 97 5.21 23.39 -14.43
CA ALA A 97 4.96 23.98 -13.12
C ALA A 97 4.07 23.08 -12.23
N GLU A 98 3.06 22.43 -12.81
CA GLU A 98 2.20 21.50 -12.05
C GLU A 98 2.94 20.21 -11.68
N VAL A 99 3.83 19.71 -12.53
CA VAL A 99 4.70 18.56 -12.22
C VAL A 99 5.69 18.91 -11.12
N GLU A 100 6.35 20.07 -11.20
CA GLU A 100 7.27 20.57 -10.17
C GLU A 100 6.53 20.73 -8.84
N LYS A 101 5.31 21.26 -8.85
CA LYS A 101 4.47 21.33 -7.65
C LYS A 101 4.14 19.94 -7.08
N LEU A 102 3.83 18.95 -7.92
CA LEU A 102 3.60 17.58 -7.45
C LEU A 102 4.87 16.99 -6.81
N ILE A 103 6.05 17.29 -7.34
CA ILE A 103 7.33 16.88 -6.76
C ILE A 103 7.52 17.57 -5.40
N GLU A 104 7.25 18.87 -5.29
CA GLU A 104 7.30 19.63 -4.03
C GLU A 104 6.29 19.12 -2.98
N GLU A 105 5.12 18.64 -3.42
CA GLU A 105 4.12 17.97 -2.58
C GLU A 105 4.57 16.57 -2.12
N GLY A 106 5.76 16.10 -2.54
CA GLY A 106 6.34 14.82 -2.13
C GLY A 106 5.91 13.62 -2.97
N LYS A 107 5.30 13.84 -4.14
CA LYS A 107 4.97 12.74 -5.06
C LYS A 107 6.25 12.09 -5.58
N LYS A 108 6.26 10.75 -5.66
CA LYS A 108 7.38 9.94 -6.17
C LYS A 108 7.50 10.01 -7.70
N ILE A 109 7.73 11.20 -8.23
CA ILE A 109 7.82 11.51 -9.66
C ILE A 109 9.11 12.30 -9.87
N LYS A 110 9.75 12.13 -11.03
CA LYS A 110 10.91 12.93 -11.44
C LYS A 110 10.71 13.49 -12.83
N LEU A 111 11.27 14.68 -13.05
CA LEU A 111 11.43 15.31 -14.37
C LEU A 111 12.90 15.15 -14.78
N LEU A 112 13.15 14.44 -15.88
CA LEU A 112 14.47 14.22 -16.44
C LEU A 112 14.96 15.45 -17.23
N GLU A 113 16.27 15.56 -17.42
CA GLU A 113 16.90 16.65 -18.18
C GLU A 113 16.41 16.71 -19.63
N ASP A 114 16.10 15.56 -20.23
CA ASP A 114 15.55 15.44 -21.58
C ASP A 114 14.06 15.81 -21.68
N GLY A 115 13.43 16.21 -20.57
CA GLY A 115 12.03 16.62 -20.51
C GLY A 115 11.04 15.48 -20.35
N ARG A 116 11.47 14.24 -20.12
CA ARG A 116 10.57 13.13 -19.75
C ARG A 116 10.18 13.17 -18.28
N ILE A 117 8.97 12.70 -17.99
CA ILE A 117 8.40 12.60 -16.64
C ILE A 117 8.13 11.14 -16.35
N GLU A 118 8.62 10.67 -15.20
CA GLU A 118 8.56 9.25 -14.81
C GLU A 118 8.24 9.12 -13.32
N PHE A 119 7.59 8.01 -12.93
CA PHE A 119 7.60 7.62 -11.52
C PHE A 119 9.04 7.30 -11.10
N MET A 120 9.41 7.73 -9.90
CA MET A 120 10.69 7.36 -9.33
C MET A 120 10.72 5.83 -9.16
N PRO A 121 11.80 5.15 -9.61
CA PRO A 121 11.96 3.73 -9.34
C PRO A 121 12.10 3.52 -7.83
N PRO A 122 11.77 2.33 -7.34
CA PRO A 122 11.91 2.05 -5.93
C PRO A 122 13.37 2.12 -5.45
N GLU A 123 13.58 2.70 -4.27
CA GLU A 123 14.91 2.80 -3.65
C GLU A 123 15.21 1.54 -2.83
N SER A 124 15.87 0.57 -3.47
CA SER A 124 16.34 -0.67 -2.83
C SER A 124 17.82 -0.60 -2.46
N GLY A 125 18.22 -1.31 -1.40
CA GLY A 125 19.64 -1.50 -1.06
C GLY A 125 20.26 -0.34 -0.29
N THR A 126 19.43 0.47 0.35
CA THR A 126 19.84 1.52 1.29
C THR A 126 20.52 0.92 2.52
N LEU A 127 21.48 1.66 3.09
CA LEU A 127 22.14 1.30 4.34
C LEU A 127 21.85 2.38 5.39
N LEU A 128 21.19 1.99 6.48
CA LEU A 128 21.07 2.80 7.69
C LEU A 128 22.20 2.43 8.65
N LYS A 129 22.97 3.42 9.10
CA LYS A 129 23.90 3.26 10.21
C LYS A 129 23.28 3.84 11.46
N LEU A 130 23.16 3.02 12.50
CA LEU A 130 22.73 3.45 13.83
C LEU A 130 23.93 3.57 14.75
N GLU A 131 23.83 4.48 15.71
CA GLU A 131 24.86 4.64 16.74
C GLU A 131 25.10 3.30 17.45
N PRO A 132 26.37 2.96 17.73
CA PRO A 132 26.68 1.76 18.48
C PRO A 132 26.12 1.89 19.89
N GLU A 133 25.48 0.83 20.38
CA GLU A 133 25.25 0.67 21.80
C GLU A 133 26.47 -0.06 22.37
N GLU A 134 27.11 0.51 23.41
CA GLU A 134 28.15 -0.18 24.18
C GLU A 134 27.50 -1.28 25.03
N GLN A 135 26.99 -2.31 24.37
CA GLN A 135 26.36 -3.46 25.01
C GLN A 135 26.97 -4.74 24.46
N GLU A 136 27.43 -5.60 25.37
CA GLU A 136 27.90 -6.96 25.03
C GLU A 136 26.78 -7.84 24.45
N ARG A 137 25.52 -7.47 24.72
CA ARG A 137 24.30 -8.20 24.32
C ARG A 137 23.25 -7.24 23.84
N ILE A 138 22.70 -7.50 22.65
CA ILE A 138 21.57 -6.74 22.11
C ILE A 138 20.28 -7.55 22.19
N LYS A 139 19.17 -6.84 22.26
CA LYS A 139 17.82 -7.41 22.21
C LYS A 139 16.95 -6.61 21.25
N PHE A 140 16.35 -7.31 20.29
CA PHE A 140 15.53 -6.73 19.22
C PHE A 140 14.39 -7.66 18.86
N ALA A 141 13.49 -7.19 18.00
CA ALA A 141 12.39 -8.00 17.49
C ALA A 141 12.29 -7.96 15.96
N PHE A 142 11.72 -9.01 15.36
CA PHE A 142 11.35 -9.06 13.95
C PHE A 142 9.84 -9.27 13.80
N ILE A 143 9.23 -8.44 12.96
CA ILE A 143 7.83 -8.53 12.53
C ILE A 143 7.73 -8.21 11.03
N ALA A 144 6.59 -8.50 10.41
CA ALA A 144 6.24 -8.01 9.08
C ALA A 144 4.71 -8.12 8.90
N ASP A 145 4.22 -7.68 7.74
CA ASP A 145 2.90 -8.05 7.23
C ASP A 145 1.79 -7.72 8.24
N THR A 146 1.75 -6.47 8.70
CA THR A 146 0.75 -6.01 9.66
C THR A 146 -0.58 -5.66 9.00
N HIS A 147 -0.57 -5.42 7.68
CA HIS A 147 -1.76 -5.29 6.82
C HIS A 147 -2.85 -4.38 7.39
N ILE A 148 -2.44 -3.24 7.95
CA ILE A 148 -3.38 -2.28 8.54
C ILE A 148 -4.40 -1.81 7.49
N GLY A 149 -5.69 -1.95 7.81
CA GLY A 149 -6.82 -1.69 6.91
C GLY A 149 -7.50 -2.93 6.34
N SER A 150 -6.96 -4.12 6.60
CA SER A 150 -7.59 -5.42 6.30
C SER A 150 -8.58 -5.81 7.39
N LYS A 151 -9.72 -6.43 7.03
CA LYS A 151 -10.66 -7.06 7.98
C LYS A 151 -10.06 -8.26 8.72
N TYR A 152 -8.88 -8.68 8.31
CA TYR A 152 -8.17 -9.81 8.90
C TYR A 152 -6.96 -9.36 9.71
N GLN A 153 -6.64 -8.06 9.77
CA GLN A 153 -5.57 -7.56 10.65
C GLN A 153 -5.81 -8.05 12.10
N GLN A 154 -4.73 -8.20 12.85
CA GLN A 154 -4.74 -8.69 14.24
C GLN A 154 -4.15 -7.61 15.15
N ILE A 155 -4.86 -6.48 15.26
CA ILE A 155 -4.34 -5.29 15.93
C ILE A 155 -4.12 -5.52 17.43
N SER A 156 -4.93 -6.36 18.07
CA SER A 156 -4.75 -6.69 19.49
C SER A 156 -3.48 -7.51 19.71
N ALA A 157 -3.18 -8.46 18.82
CA ALA A 157 -1.94 -9.23 18.88
C ALA A 157 -0.72 -8.36 18.60
N LEU A 158 -0.81 -7.41 17.67
CA LEU A 158 0.26 -6.45 17.41
C LEU A 158 0.54 -5.58 18.64
N ARG A 159 -0.50 -5.07 19.31
CA ARG A 159 -0.37 -4.30 20.55
C ARG A 159 0.27 -5.11 21.68
N ASP A 160 -0.23 -6.32 21.95
CA ASP A 160 0.38 -7.19 22.97
C ASP A 160 1.84 -7.51 22.63
N PHE A 161 2.17 -7.75 21.36
CA PHE A 161 3.55 -8.01 20.95
C PHE A 161 4.49 -6.84 21.29
N TYR A 162 4.08 -5.60 21.06
CA TYR A 162 4.85 -4.42 21.45
C TYR A 162 4.96 -4.27 22.97
N GLU A 163 3.90 -4.59 23.73
CA GLU A 163 3.98 -4.64 25.20
C GLU A 163 4.95 -5.71 25.69
N GLN A 164 4.94 -6.90 25.08
CA GLN A 164 5.89 -7.98 25.38
C GLN A 164 7.33 -7.53 25.07
N CYS A 165 7.53 -6.84 23.95
CA CYS A 165 8.83 -6.24 23.60
C CYS A 165 9.31 -5.30 24.71
N ALA A 166 8.48 -4.35 25.13
CA ALA A 166 8.83 -3.40 26.19
C ALA A 166 9.12 -4.08 27.53
N ARG A 167 8.26 -5.01 27.97
CA ARG A 167 8.48 -5.79 29.21
C ARG A 167 9.80 -6.57 29.19
N ARG A 168 10.25 -6.98 28.00
CA ARG A 168 11.49 -7.72 27.81
C ARG A 168 12.70 -6.82 27.59
N GLY A 169 12.54 -5.50 27.51
CA GLY A 169 13.62 -4.55 27.25
C GLY A 169 14.09 -4.52 25.78
N VAL A 170 13.21 -4.87 24.84
CA VAL A 170 13.45 -4.63 23.40
C VAL A 170 13.28 -3.13 23.14
N ARG A 171 14.26 -2.51 22.46
CA ARG A 171 14.19 -1.10 22.04
C ARG A 171 14.06 -0.90 20.53
N LYS A 172 14.33 -1.94 19.75
CA LYS A 172 14.28 -1.90 18.28
C LYS A 172 13.45 -3.05 17.75
N VAL A 173 12.44 -2.71 16.96
CA VAL A 173 11.58 -3.65 16.23
C VAL A 173 11.86 -3.47 14.74
N PHE A 174 12.26 -4.53 14.08
CA PHE A 174 12.54 -4.52 12.65
C PHE A 174 11.32 -5.04 11.86
N HIS A 175 10.76 -4.21 10.96
CA HIS A 175 9.55 -4.51 10.19
C HIS A 175 9.85 -4.84 8.73
N GLY A 176 9.53 -6.06 8.30
CA GLY A 176 9.87 -6.62 6.99
C GLY A 176 8.93 -6.25 5.83
N GLY A 177 8.26 -5.10 5.86
CA GLY A 177 7.31 -4.66 4.81
C GLY A 177 5.86 -5.05 5.02
N ASP A 178 4.99 -4.52 4.15
CA ASP A 178 3.52 -4.63 4.16
C ASP A 178 2.89 -4.14 5.47
N TRP A 179 3.06 -2.85 5.74
CA TRP A 179 2.48 -2.19 6.91
C TRP A 179 0.98 -2.00 6.77
N THR A 180 0.54 -1.68 5.55
CA THR A 180 -0.86 -1.45 5.23
C THR A 180 -1.39 -2.55 4.32
N ALA A 181 -2.70 -2.76 4.31
CA ALA A 181 -3.32 -3.72 3.41
C ALA A 181 -3.24 -3.27 1.92
N GLY A 182 -2.87 -2.02 1.65
CA GLY A 182 -2.74 -1.51 0.29
C GLY A 182 -4.08 -1.45 -0.44
N LYS A 183 -4.02 -1.39 -1.78
CA LYS A 183 -5.22 -1.40 -2.64
C LYS A 183 -4.95 -2.02 -4.00
N GLY A 184 -5.82 -2.94 -4.39
CA GLY A 184 -5.77 -3.58 -5.71
C GLY A 184 -4.69 -4.64 -5.82
N ILE A 185 -4.29 -5.26 -4.71
CA ILE A 185 -3.22 -6.28 -4.68
C ILE A 185 -3.67 -7.58 -5.36
N TYR A 186 -4.89 -8.00 -5.09
CA TYR A 186 -5.51 -9.15 -5.75
C TYR A 186 -6.97 -8.86 -6.10
N ARG A 187 -7.49 -9.62 -7.06
CA ARG A 187 -8.88 -9.49 -7.50
C ARG A 187 -9.83 -9.83 -6.35
N GLY A 188 -10.69 -8.88 -5.98
CA GLY A 188 -11.67 -9.03 -4.91
C GLY A 188 -11.20 -8.51 -3.54
N GLN A 189 -9.98 -7.96 -3.45
CA GLN A 189 -9.46 -7.41 -2.19
C GLN A 189 -10.39 -6.35 -1.58
N GLU A 190 -11.17 -5.63 -2.40
CA GLU A 190 -12.13 -4.63 -1.92
C GLU A 190 -13.16 -5.20 -0.92
N TYR A 191 -13.44 -6.50 -0.95
CA TYR A 191 -14.34 -7.16 0.01
C TYR A 191 -13.63 -7.48 1.34
N ASP A 192 -12.31 -7.57 1.32
CA ASP A 192 -11.46 -7.93 2.46
C ASP A 192 -10.96 -6.69 3.21
N LEU A 193 -11.05 -5.50 2.62
CA LEU A 193 -10.70 -4.23 3.27
C LEU A 193 -11.87 -3.66 4.07
N PHE A 194 -11.56 -2.99 5.19
CA PHE A 194 -12.50 -2.09 5.88
C PHE A 194 -12.12 -0.60 5.69
N LEU A 195 -10.89 -0.32 5.28
CA LEU A 195 -10.41 1.01 4.91
C LEU A 195 -10.07 1.00 3.41
N HIS A 196 -10.76 1.83 2.63
CA HIS A 196 -10.79 1.72 1.17
C HIS A 196 -9.98 2.80 0.43
N SER A 197 -9.45 3.77 1.18
CA SER A 197 -8.68 4.89 0.66
C SER A 197 -7.32 5.03 1.36
N LEU A 198 -6.38 5.70 0.67
CA LEU A 198 -5.06 6.02 1.22
C LEU A 198 -5.18 6.79 2.53
N LYS A 199 -6.09 7.78 2.53
CA LYS A 199 -6.34 8.64 3.69
C LYS A 199 -6.78 7.82 4.90
N GLU A 200 -7.78 6.94 4.73
CA GLU A 200 -8.30 6.09 5.79
C GLU A 200 -7.23 5.14 6.35
N GLN A 201 -6.52 4.40 5.49
CA GLN A 201 -5.45 3.49 5.96
C GLN A 201 -4.32 4.24 6.66
N ARG A 202 -3.90 5.41 6.13
CA ARG A 202 -2.88 6.25 6.73
C ARG A 202 -3.28 6.75 8.11
N GLU A 203 -4.47 7.35 8.23
CA GLU A 203 -4.95 7.93 9.48
C GLU A 203 -5.15 6.84 10.54
N TYR A 204 -5.75 5.73 10.16
CA TYR A 204 -5.91 4.59 11.07
C TYR A 204 -4.56 4.04 11.54
N LEU A 205 -3.56 3.89 10.65
CA LEU A 205 -2.24 3.42 11.04
C LEU A 205 -1.59 4.40 12.04
N ILE A 206 -1.58 5.70 11.75
CA ILE A 206 -1.02 6.71 12.66
C ILE A 206 -1.65 6.61 14.06
N GLU A 207 -2.97 6.46 14.11
CA GLU A 207 -3.75 6.43 15.36
C GLU A 207 -3.66 5.10 16.11
N ASN A 208 -3.59 3.96 15.41
CA ASN A 208 -3.79 2.64 16.02
C ASN A 208 -2.56 1.75 16.08
N TYR A 209 -1.56 1.99 15.23
CA TYR A 209 -0.30 1.24 15.25
C TYR A 209 0.40 1.47 16.59
N PRO A 210 0.89 0.42 17.29
CA PRO A 210 1.44 0.58 18.64
C PRO A 210 2.49 1.69 18.72
N GLN A 211 2.37 2.53 19.74
CA GLN A 211 3.35 3.53 20.11
C GLN A 211 3.74 3.25 21.55
N VAL A 212 4.95 2.72 21.74
CA VAL A 212 5.46 2.36 23.06
C VAL A 212 6.75 3.10 23.31
N ASP A 213 6.84 3.76 24.45
CA ASP A 213 8.01 4.55 24.83
C ASP A 213 9.30 3.71 24.75
N GLU A 214 10.37 4.34 24.26
CA GLU A 214 11.68 3.73 24.01
C GLU A 214 11.75 2.64 22.92
N ILE A 215 10.64 2.30 22.25
CA ILE A 215 10.66 1.40 21.10
C ILE A 215 10.68 2.20 19.80
N GLU A 216 11.74 2.01 19.02
CA GLU A 216 11.82 2.45 17.63
C GLU A 216 11.47 1.27 16.70
N THR A 217 10.57 1.50 15.75
CA THR A 217 10.27 0.54 14.68
C THR A 217 10.99 0.95 13.40
N ILE A 218 11.91 0.12 12.94
CA ILE A 218 12.71 0.36 11.73
C ILE A 218 12.27 -0.65 10.67
N GLY A 219 11.83 -0.20 9.51
CA GLY A 219 11.36 -1.14 8.49
C GLY A 219 11.47 -0.66 7.06
N ILE A 220 11.14 -1.59 6.17
CA ILE A 220 11.04 -1.35 4.73
C ILE A 220 9.58 -1.32 4.31
N ARG A 221 9.31 -0.83 3.11
CA ARG A 221 8.02 -0.96 2.44
C ARG A 221 7.93 -2.29 1.69
N GLY A 222 6.74 -2.87 1.66
CA GLY A 222 6.42 -4.02 0.81
C GLY A 222 5.53 -3.63 -0.38
N ASN A 223 5.03 -4.64 -1.11
CA ASN A 223 4.23 -4.41 -2.31
C ASN A 223 2.83 -3.85 -2.00
N HIS A 224 2.29 -4.08 -0.80
CA HIS A 224 1.02 -3.49 -0.40
C HIS A 224 1.14 -1.97 -0.17
N ASP A 225 2.25 -1.54 0.42
CA ASP A 225 2.52 -0.12 0.64
C ASP A 225 2.81 0.60 -0.68
N GLU A 226 3.59 -0.02 -1.58
CA GLU A 226 3.92 0.52 -2.90
C GLU A 226 2.69 0.66 -3.80
N ALA A 227 1.66 -0.17 -3.62
CA ALA A 227 0.43 -0.07 -4.40
C ALA A 227 -0.20 1.33 -4.32
N TRP A 228 -0.07 2.03 -3.20
CA TRP A 228 -0.49 3.42 -3.08
C TRP A 228 0.40 4.39 -3.87
N THR A 229 1.71 4.19 -3.87
CA THR A 229 2.64 4.97 -4.70
C THR A 229 2.30 4.82 -6.17
N VAL A 230 2.07 3.59 -6.64
CA VAL A 230 1.66 3.32 -8.02
C VAL A 230 0.27 3.94 -8.30
N LEU A 231 -0.65 3.87 -7.34
CA LEU A 231 -2.02 4.33 -7.54
C LEU A 231 -2.21 5.84 -7.38
N VAL A 232 -1.40 6.59 -6.66
CA VAL A 232 -1.62 8.04 -6.46
C VAL A 232 -0.34 8.87 -6.36
N GLY A 233 0.83 8.24 -6.52
CA GLY A 233 2.15 8.87 -6.42
C GLY A 233 2.63 9.15 -5.00
N ASP A 234 1.82 8.85 -3.98
CA ASP A 234 2.20 9.04 -2.58
C ASP A 234 2.74 7.75 -1.98
N SER A 235 3.86 7.84 -1.26
CA SER A 235 4.26 6.78 -0.36
C SER A 235 3.50 6.91 0.96
N ILE A 236 2.57 5.97 1.22
CA ILE A 236 1.77 5.98 2.45
C ILE A 236 2.67 5.97 3.71
N MET A 237 3.77 5.22 3.66
CA MET A 237 4.69 5.10 4.79
C MET A 237 5.59 6.34 5.00
N ASP A 238 5.93 7.10 3.95
CA ASP A 238 6.61 8.40 4.14
C ASP A 238 5.68 9.40 4.87
N LEU A 239 4.39 9.40 4.50
CA LEU A 239 3.39 10.24 5.14
C LEU A 239 3.15 9.86 6.60
N VAL A 240 3.18 8.56 6.92
CA VAL A 240 3.10 8.04 8.29
C VAL A 240 4.33 8.44 9.10
N ALA A 241 5.54 8.16 8.60
CA ALA A 241 6.78 8.43 9.32
C ALA A 241 6.96 9.92 9.64
N ALA A 242 6.46 10.82 8.78
CA ALA A 242 6.43 12.26 9.05
C ALA A 242 5.57 12.65 10.27
N LYS A 243 4.67 11.78 10.73
CA LYS A 243 3.80 11.97 11.91
C LYS A 243 4.12 11.03 13.08
N ARG A 244 4.87 9.97 12.82
CA ARG A 244 5.26 8.93 13.79
C ARG A 244 6.78 8.87 13.90
N PRO A 245 7.40 9.72 14.75
CA PRO A 245 8.86 9.79 14.87
C PRO A 245 9.49 8.50 15.43
N ASP A 246 8.68 7.62 16.02
CA ASP A 246 9.05 6.28 16.48
C ASP A 246 9.10 5.24 15.33
N ILE A 247 8.61 5.59 14.13
CA ILE A 247 8.66 4.73 12.94
C ILE A 247 9.66 5.31 11.94
N ARG A 248 10.65 4.50 11.57
CA ARG A 248 11.65 4.83 10.55
C ARG A 248 11.56 3.88 9.37
N VAL A 249 11.19 4.43 8.21
CA VAL A 249 11.11 3.69 6.95
C VAL A 249 12.40 3.91 6.18
N ILE A 250 13.14 2.83 5.89
CA ILE A 250 14.51 2.93 5.40
C ILE A 250 14.73 2.43 3.98
N GLY A 251 13.72 1.88 3.31
CA GLY A 251 13.87 1.43 1.94
C GLY A 251 12.61 0.78 1.39
N GLU A 252 12.69 0.34 0.15
CA GLU A 252 11.65 -0.37 -0.57
C GLU A 252 12.16 -1.76 -0.95
N TYR A 253 11.43 -2.81 -0.55
CA TYR A 253 11.76 -4.22 -0.76
C TYR A 253 13.04 -4.76 -0.10
N GLN A 254 14.07 -3.93 0.07
CA GLN A 254 15.29 -4.32 0.76
C GLN A 254 16.01 -3.12 1.35
N ALA A 255 16.48 -3.27 2.59
CA ALA A 255 17.42 -2.34 3.21
C ALA A 255 18.34 -3.08 4.16
N PHE A 256 19.48 -2.45 4.45
CA PHE A 256 20.45 -2.91 5.44
C PHE A 256 20.49 -1.96 6.63
N VAL A 257 20.73 -2.52 7.81
CA VAL A 257 20.96 -1.75 9.04
C VAL A 257 22.26 -2.20 9.67
N ASP A 258 23.18 -1.29 9.93
CA ASP A 258 24.33 -1.52 10.78
C ASP A 258 24.00 -0.95 12.17
N TRP A 259 23.94 -1.82 13.18
CA TRP A 259 23.62 -1.44 14.55
C TRP A 259 24.36 -2.33 15.55
N ALA A 260 24.99 -1.72 16.55
CA ALA A 260 25.67 -2.42 17.65
C ALA A 260 26.66 -3.50 17.18
N GLY A 261 27.37 -3.24 16.08
CA GLY A 261 28.34 -4.18 15.51
C GLY A 261 27.71 -5.38 14.79
N PHE A 262 26.42 -5.34 14.46
CA PHE A 262 25.74 -6.31 13.61
C PHE A 262 25.16 -5.66 12.37
N ARG A 263 25.13 -6.42 11.28
CA ARG A 263 24.46 -6.07 10.04
C ARG A 263 23.17 -6.87 9.88
N PHE A 264 22.08 -6.16 9.67
CA PHE A 264 20.75 -6.71 9.42
C PHE A 264 20.38 -6.47 7.96
N SER A 265 19.71 -7.44 7.34
CA SER A 265 19.01 -7.27 6.07
C SER A 265 17.52 -7.48 6.28
N LEU A 266 16.73 -6.47 5.95
CA LEU A 266 15.28 -6.60 5.84
C LEU A 266 14.94 -6.80 4.38
N HIS A 267 14.08 -7.77 4.08
CA HIS A 267 13.70 -8.07 2.72
C HIS A 267 12.21 -8.41 2.61
N HIS A 268 11.57 -7.85 1.60
CA HIS A 268 10.19 -8.12 1.22
C HIS A 268 10.18 -8.60 -0.24
N PRO A 269 10.24 -9.93 -0.46
CA PRO A 269 10.40 -10.48 -1.79
C PRO A 269 9.12 -10.41 -2.61
N ASP A 270 9.25 -10.65 -3.92
CA ASP A 270 8.12 -10.84 -4.83
C ASP A 270 7.81 -12.34 -5.06
N GLY A 271 6.60 -12.59 -5.55
CA GLY A 271 6.09 -13.87 -5.97
C GLY A 271 5.44 -14.68 -4.84
N GLY A 272 4.77 -15.78 -5.21
CA GLY A 272 4.08 -16.62 -4.25
C GLY A 272 5.02 -17.46 -3.36
N GLN A 273 4.46 -17.94 -2.24
CA GLN A 273 5.12 -18.88 -1.34
C GLN A 273 5.58 -20.14 -2.11
N ALA A 274 6.80 -20.59 -1.85
CA ALA A 274 7.37 -21.79 -2.44
C ALA A 274 6.86 -23.06 -1.73
N TYR A 275 7.12 -24.23 -2.32
CA TYR A 275 6.77 -25.52 -1.70
C TYR A 275 7.42 -25.71 -0.33
N ALA A 276 8.73 -25.46 -0.24
CA ALA A 276 9.45 -25.44 1.02
C ALA A 276 9.50 -24.01 1.57
N ILE A 277 9.15 -23.86 2.86
CA ILE A 277 9.15 -22.58 3.59
C ILE A 277 10.52 -21.88 3.45
N SER A 278 11.60 -22.63 3.71
CA SER A 278 12.98 -22.14 3.63
C SER A 278 13.49 -21.74 2.26
N TYR A 279 12.84 -22.16 1.17
CA TYR A 279 13.44 -22.07 -0.17
C TYR A 279 13.76 -20.62 -0.58
N LYS A 280 12.81 -19.71 -0.35
CA LYS A 280 12.97 -18.29 -0.73
C LYS A 280 14.04 -17.62 0.12
N LEU A 281 14.05 -17.91 1.42
CA LEU A 281 15.03 -17.41 2.36
C LEU A 281 16.44 -17.90 2.03
N GLN A 282 16.59 -19.18 1.69
CA GLN A 282 17.83 -19.74 1.20
C GLN A 282 18.32 -19.05 -0.08
N LYS A 283 17.43 -18.83 -1.05
CA LYS A 283 17.78 -18.12 -2.30
C LYS A 283 18.24 -16.69 -2.06
N LEU A 284 17.60 -15.97 -1.15
CA LEU A 284 18.06 -14.64 -0.76
C LEU A 284 19.47 -14.70 -0.19
N VAL A 285 19.73 -15.59 0.77
CA VAL A 285 21.03 -15.69 1.43
C VAL A 285 22.12 -16.13 0.46
N GLU A 286 21.81 -17.03 -0.47
CA GLU A 286 22.71 -17.43 -1.57
C GLU A 286 23.06 -16.26 -2.51
N SER A 287 22.19 -15.26 -2.64
CA SER A 287 22.42 -14.11 -3.53
C SER A 287 23.41 -13.07 -2.98
N PHE A 288 23.66 -13.05 -1.67
CA PHE A 288 24.63 -12.14 -1.07
C PHE A 288 26.07 -12.50 -1.44
N THR A 289 26.87 -11.49 -1.76
CA THR A 289 28.32 -11.60 -1.91
C THR A 289 29.00 -11.59 -0.54
N ALA A 290 30.31 -11.82 -0.50
CA ALA A 290 31.04 -11.81 0.78
C ALA A 290 31.05 -10.42 1.43
N GLU A 291 31.00 -9.36 0.63
CA GLU A 291 31.11 -7.96 1.05
C GLU A 291 29.80 -7.43 1.65
N ASN A 292 28.66 -7.98 1.25
CA ASN A 292 27.34 -7.55 1.69
C ASN A 292 26.59 -8.62 2.50
N LEU A 293 27.26 -9.71 2.90
CA LEU A 293 26.68 -10.75 3.74
C LEU A 293 26.28 -10.17 5.11
N PRO A 294 25.00 -10.19 5.48
CA PRO A 294 24.55 -9.70 6.78
C PRO A 294 24.78 -10.76 7.87
N ASP A 295 24.71 -10.35 9.13
CA ASP A 295 24.66 -11.27 10.28
C ASP A 295 23.23 -11.82 10.47
N PHE A 296 22.22 -10.98 10.23
CA PHE A 296 20.80 -11.29 10.39
C PHE A 296 20.01 -10.98 9.12
N VAL A 297 19.06 -11.85 8.78
CA VAL A 297 18.09 -11.63 7.70
C VAL A 297 16.68 -11.80 8.23
N SER A 298 15.79 -10.86 7.92
CA SER A 298 14.35 -10.99 8.12
C SER A 298 13.61 -10.84 6.80
N MET A 299 12.86 -11.87 6.43
CA MET A 299 12.10 -11.94 5.18
C MET A 299 10.58 -11.97 5.44
N GLY A 300 9.88 -10.87 5.14
CA GLY A 300 8.41 -10.78 5.23
C GLY A 300 7.68 -11.47 4.07
N HIS A 301 6.49 -10.96 3.73
CA HIS A 301 5.65 -11.31 2.57
C HIS A 301 4.90 -12.64 2.66
N PHE A 302 5.53 -13.70 3.16
CA PHE A 302 4.97 -15.06 3.09
C PHE A 302 4.11 -15.45 4.28
N HIS A 303 4.02 -14.60 5.31
CA HIS A 303 3.25 -14.86 6.53
C HIS A 303 3.65 -16.16 7.26
N GLN A 304 4.90 -16.60 7.10
CA GLN A 304 5.42 -17.81 7.72
C GLN A 304 6.35 -17.50 8.88
N LYS A 305 6.46 -18.46 9.80
CA LYS A 305 7.46 -18.47 10.86
C LYS A 305 8.55 -19.47 10.50
N GLU A 306 9.78 -19.00 10.44
CA GLU A 306 10.95 -19.85 10.29
C GLU A 306 12.16 -19.22 10.99
N TYR A 307 13.03 -20.08 11.53
CA TYR A 307 14.39 -19.72 11.90
C TYR A 307 15.33 -20.80 11.35
N VAL A 308 16.36 -20.37 10.61
CA VAL A 308 17.38 -21.25 10.05
C VAL A 308 18.69 -20.48 9.89
N THR A 309 19.82 -21.16 10.10
CA THR A 309 21.14 -20.60 9.85
C THR A 309 21.63 -21.04 8.47
N ILE A 310 21.94 -20.10 7.58
CA ILE A 310 22.39 -20.37 6.20
C ILE A 310 23.65 -19.54 5.94
N ARG A 311 24.74 -20.16 5.48
CA ARG A 311 26.04 -19.46 5.25
C ARG A 311 26.51 -18.63 6.47
N ASN A 312 26.29 -19.13 7.69
CA ASN A 312 26.54 -18.43 8.97
C ASN A 312 25.74 -17.12 9.18
N VAL A 313 24.62 -16.98 8.48
CA VAL A 313 23.66 -15.90 8.64
C VAL A 313 22.45 -16.42 9.40
N GLU A 314 22.01 -15.69 10.41
CA GLU A 314 20.81 -16.01 11.18
C GLU A 314 19.57 -15.49 10.45
N CYS A 315 18.76 -16.40 9.91
CA CYS A 315 17.70 -16.07 8.96
C CYS A 315 16.33 -16.34 9.57
N PHE A 316 15.42 -15.38 9.40
CA PHE A 316 14.09 -15.38 9.97
C PHE A 316 13.03 -15.13 8.91
N GLN A 317 11.93 -15.88 9.01
CA GLN A 317 10.64 -15.40 8.54
C GLN A 317 9.82 -14.96 9.77
N PRO A 318 9.32 -13.71 9.80
CA PRO A 318 8.89 -13.09 11.03
C PRO A 318 7.46 -13.42 11.47
N GLY A 319 6.70 -14.20 10.70
CA GLY A 319 5.25 -14.31 10.86
C GLY A 319 4.52 -13.14 10.20
N CYS A 320 3.31 -12.85 10.64
CA CYS A 320 2.51 -11.70 10.23
C CYS A 320 1.59 -11.23 11.38
N PHE A 321 0.84 -10.16 11.13
CA PHE A 321 -0.30 -9.76 11.98
C PHE A 321 -1.59 -9.67 11.18
N GLU A 322 -1.80 -10.61 10.26
CA GLU A 322 -3.03 -10.80 9.49
C GLU A 322 -3.51 -12.27 9.61
N ALA A 323 -4.78 -12.45 9.93
CA ALA A 323 -5.44 -13.75 9.93
C ALA A 323 -5.69 -14.24 8.50
N GLN A 324 -5.98 -15.54 8.38
CA GLN A 324 -6.15 -16.18 7.08
C GLN A 324 -7.26 -15.52 6.26
N THR A 325 -6.89 -14.95 5.13
CA THR A 325 -7.79 -14.28 4.18
C THR A 325 -8.42 -15.29 3.21
N PRO A 326 -9.54 -14.94 2.54
CA PRO A 326 -10.12 -15.76 1.47
C PRO A 326 -9.16 -16.00 0.31
N TYR A 327 -8.26 -15.06 0.03
CA TYR A 327 -7.20 -15.22 -0.95
C TYR A 327 -6.23 -16.34 -0.52
N GLU A 328 -5.75 -16.32 0.71
CA GLU A 328 -4.84 -17.34 1.25
C GLU A 328 -5.50 -18.72 1.29
N ILE A 329 -6.77 -18.81 1.70
CA ILE A 329 -7.56 -20.06 1.66
C ILE A 329 -7.53 -20.66 0.25
N ARG A 330 -7.82 -19.85 -0.78
CA ARG A 330 -7.80 -20.30 -2.19
C ARG A 330 -6.42 -20.72 -2.68
N LYS A 331 -5.37 -20.23 -2.03
CA LYS A 331 -3.96 -20.52 -2.37
C LYS A 331 -3.38 -21.65 -1.51
N ASN A 332 -4.18 -22.24 -0.60
CA ASN A 332 -3.73 -23.23 0.39
C ASN A 332 -2.62 -22.68 1.30
N LEU A 333 -2.68 -21.40 1.63
CA LEU A 333 -1.73 -20.72 2.51
C LEU A 333 -2.33 -20.57 3.90
N HIS A 334 -1.52 -20.78 4.92
CA HIS A 334 -1.92 -20.60 6.31
C HIS A 334 -0.92 -19.66 7.01
N PRO A 335 -1.33 -18.45 7.40
CA PRO A 335 -0.45 -17.50 8.05
C PRO A 335 -0.11 -17.91 9.48
N VAL A 336 1.07 -17.53 9.96
CA VAL A 336 1.51 -17.67 11.35
C VAL A 336 1.55 -16.30 12.00
N ILE A 337 0.54 -16.01 12.81
CA ILE A 337 0.41 -14.71 13.48
C ILE A 337 1.38 -14.62 14.66
N GLY A 338 2.25 -13.61 14.65
CA GLY A 338 3.24 -13.37 15.69
C GLY A 338 4.50 -12.67 15.21
N GLY A 339 5.48 -12.63 16.11
CA GLY A 339 6.78 -12.03 15.87
C GLY A 339 7.89 -12.70 16.68
N TRP A 340 9.14 -12.42 16.32
CA TRP A 340 10.30 -12.91 17.06
C TRP A 340 10.84 -11.85 18.03
N VAL A 341 11.24 -12.29 19.22
CA VAL A 341 12.13 -11.55 20.11
C VAL A 341 13.46 -12.29 20.11
N VAL A 342 14.55 -11.57 19.82
CA VAL A 342 15.89 -12.13 19.65
C VAL A 342 16.86 -11.42 20.56
N GLU A 343 17.68 -12.20 21.24
CA GLU A 343 18.84 -11.74 21.98
C GLU A 343 20.10 -12.25 21.30
N ALA A 344 21.06 -11.37 21.00
CA ALA A 344 22.28 -11.72 20.30
C ALA A 344 23.54 -11.23 21.01
N VAL A 345 24.60 -12.03 20.94
CA VAL A 345 25.94 -11.71 21.46
C VAL A 345 26.97 -12.07 20.40
N ARG A 346 27.86 -11.12 20.07
CA ARG A 346 28.99 -11.38 19.18
C ARG A 346 30.08 -12.10 19.96
N MET A 347 30.47 -13.28 19.50
CA MET A 347 31.56 -14.07 20.10
C MET A 347 32.85 -13.88 19.31
N LYS A 348 33.98 -14.34 19.86
CA LYS A 348 35.26 -14.39 19.12
C LYS A 348 35.17 -15.17 17.80
N LYS A 349 34.28 -16.17 17.74
CA LYS A 349 34.02 -17.02 16.58
C LYS A 349 32.51 -17.22 16.39
N GLY A 350 31.86 -16.28 15.71
CA GLY A 350 30.45 -16.35 15.35
C GLY A 350 29.52 -15.57 16.28
N ILE A 351 28.24 -15.91 16.24
CA ILE A 351 27.17 -15.23 16.96
C ILE A 351 26.43 -16.28 17.80
N ARG A 352 26.10 -15.93 19.04
CA ARG A 352 25.18 -16.72 19.85
C ARG A 352 23.86 -15.98 19.94
N ILE A 353 22.76 -16.69 19.67
CA ILE A 353 21.42 -16.13 19.79
C ILE A 353 20.51 -16.93 20.71
N ILE A 354 19.52 -16.25 21.27
CA ILE A 354 18.30 -16.84 21.83
C ILE A 354 17.14 -16.19 21.06
N ALA A 355 16.32 -17.00 20.41
CA ALA A 355 15.19 -16.52 19.62
C ALA A 355 13.89 -17.17 20.12
N GLU A 356 12.92 -16.34 20.48
CA GLU A 356 11.60 -16.77 20.93
C GLU A 356 10.55 -16.18 19.99
N PHE A 357 9.66 -17.04 19.48
CA PHE A 357 8.53 -16.59 18.68
C PHE A 357 7.29 -16.50 19.56
N ILE A 358 6.72 -15.31 19.67
CA ILE A 358 5.48 -15.07 20.38
C ILE A 358 4.34 -15.28 19.38
N LYS A 359 3.67 -16.44 19.50
CA LYS A 359 2.57 -16.83 18.61
C LYS A 359 1.22 -16.41 19.19
N TYR A 360 0.34 -15.93 18.34
CA TYR A 360 -1.04 -15.60 18.70
C TYR A 360 -2.06 -16.48 17.98
N THR A 361 -3.21 -16.64 18.61
CA THR A 361 -4.40 -17.23 17.97
C THR A 361 -5.20 -16.10 17.33
N PRO A 362 -5.65 -16.24 16.07
CA PRO A 362 -6.45 -15.21 15.42
C PRO A 362 -7.75 -14.95 16.19
N LYS A 363 -8.12 -13.68 16.28
CA LYS A 363 -9.41 -13.21 16.78
C LYS A 363 -10.28 -12.74 15.62
N GLU A 364 -11.55 -13.10 15.67
CA GLU A 364 -12.54 -12.57 14.72
C GLU A 364 -12.77 -11.08 14.98
N LYS A 365 -12.87 -10.30 13.89
CA LYS A 365 -13.17 -8.86 13.94
C LYS A 365 -12.17 -8.06 14.81
N ASP A 366 -10.88 -8.41 14.73
CA ASP A 366 -9.79 -7.70 15.41
C ASP A 366 -9.24 -6.53 14.58
N TRP A 367 -10.14 -5.80 13.92
CA TRP A 367 -9.85 -4.70 12.99
C TRP A 367 -10.57 -3.40 13.33
#